data_AF-A0A161JX90-F1
#
_entry.id   AF-A0A161JX90-F1
#
_cell.length_a   1.000
_cell.length_b   1.000
_cell.length_c   1.000
_cell.angle_alpha   90.00
_cell.angle_beta   90.00
_cell.angle_gamma   90.00
#
_symmetry.space_group_name_H-M   'P 1'
#
loop_
_entity.id
_entity.type
_entity.pdbx_description
1 polymer ?
#
loop_
_entity_poly.entity_id
_entity_poly.type
_entity_poly.pdbx_seq_one_letter_code
_entity_poly.pdbx_strand_id
1 'polypeptide(L)'
;MVLATLHAMHAEVPAYGFDRLGSIIETLEPDVLCLEVQPRDLEVHGPERVKQEYPRVIYPLLARHRYAVYALEPAEPEFSAIVKPYASASQAFGQQHPRQAQAFAAYGEAALKALVAYWTSPRRVNDATTDAVLDAKHQLQQDMVGPGERAGWQAWNGHFLQVIQRAAREHPGARIVVAVGVEHTYWLRRHLRGLPGITLEDTASLLPDTDTDTEPR
;
A
#
# COMPACT_ATOMS: atom_id res chain seq x y z
N MET A 1 7.43 7.15 6.87
CA MET A 1 7.09 5.73 7.12
C MET A 1 6.24 5.21 5.98
N VAL A 2 6.32 3.91 5.66
CA VAL A 2 5.44 3.25 4.68
C VAL A 2 4.63 2.20 5.42
N LEU A 3 3.35 2.50 5.61
CA LEU A 3 2.39 1.69 6.35
C LEU A 3 1.52 0.91 5.36
N ALA A 4 1.55 -0.41 5.48
CA ALA A 4 0.71 -1.30 4.69
C ALA A 4 -0.78 -1.14 5.07
N THR A 5 -1.65 -1.10 4.07
CA THR A 5 -3.08 -1.39 4.23
C THR A 5 -3.41 -2.72 3.56
N LEU A 6 -4.45 -3.39 4.07
CA LEU A 6 -4.86 -4.73 3.65
C LEU A 6 -6.18 -4.71 2.85
N HIS A 7 -6.72 -3.54 2.53
CA HIS A 7 -8.01 -3.42 1.87
C HIS A 7 -9.11 -4.16 2.66
N ALA A 8 -10.01 -4.86 1.98
CA ALA A 8 -11.01 -5.71 2.63
C ALA A 8 -10.41 -6.80 3.54
N MET A 9 -9.15 -7.22 3.33
CA MET A 9 -8.51 -8.25 4.16
C MET A 9 -8.22 -7.79 5.59
N HIS A 10 -8.33 -6.49 5.91
CA HIS A 10 -8.36 -6.06 7.31
C HIS A 10 -9.45 -6.78 8.13
N ALA A 11 -10.56 -7.20 7.49
CA ALA A 11 -11.60 -7.98 8.16
C ALA A 11 -11.17 -9.42 8.51
N GLU A 12 -10.12 -9.93 7.86
CA GLU A 12 -9.63 -11.31 7.98
C GLU A 12 -8.38 -11.43 8.86
N VAL A 13 -7.81 -10.30 9.29
CA VAL A 13 -6.57 -10.23 10.07
C VAL A 13 -6.85 -9.53 11.40
N PRO A 14 -7.32 -10.25 12.44
CA PRO A 14 -7.74 -9.63 13.71
C PRO A 14 -6.69 -8.74 14.35
N ALA A 15 -5.42 -9.17 14.31
CA ALA A 15 -4.29 -8.43 14.86
C ALA A 15 -3.97 -7.11 14.11
N TYR A 16 -4.55 -6.92 12.93
CA TYR A 16 -4.39 -5.72 12.11
C TYR A 16 -5.71 -5.32 11.45
N GLY A 17 -6.80 -5.34 12.23
CA GLY A 17 -8.12 -4.91 11.77
C GLY A 17 -8.24 -3.39 11.53
N PHE A 18 -9.42 -2.96 11.09
CA PHE A 18 -9.70 -1.54 10.78
C PHE A 18 -9.45 -0.60 11.98
N ASP A 19 -9.96 -0.94 13.16
CA ASP A 19 -9.76 -0.10 14.36
C ASP A 19 -8.27 -0.02 14.72
N ARG A 20 -7.55 -1.14 14.59
CA ARG A 20 -6.11 -1.20 14.87
C ARG A 20 -5.30 -0.35 13.89
N LEU A 21 -5.66 -0.37 12.61
CA LEU A 21 -5.08 0.55 11.61
C LEU A 21 -5.28 2.00 12.03
N GLY A 22 -6.50 2.37 12.45
CA GLY A 22 -6.81 3.73 12.89
C GLY A 22 -5.97 4.18 14.08
N SER A 23 -5.93 3.37 15.13
CA SER A 23 -5.10 3.67 16.32
C SER A 23 -3.62 3.77 15.99
N ILE A 24 -3.11 2.95 15.06
CA ILE A 24 -1.72 3.02 14.61
C ILE A 24 -1.44 4.33 13.89
N ILE A 25 -2.31 4.76 12.96
CA ILE A 25 -2.12 6.04 12.28
C ILE A 25 -2.08 7.19 13.29
N GLU A 26 -2.97 7.20 14.28
CA GLU A 26 -2.96 8.22 15.33
C GLU A 26 -1.69 8.15 16.20
N THR A 27 -1.26 6.95 16.60
CA THR A 27 -0.04 6.75 17.41
C THR A 27 1.23 7.13 16.67
N LEU A 28 1.25 7.01 15.35
CA LEU A 28 2.37 7.46 14.53
C LEU A 28 2.42 9.00 14.41
N GLU A 29 1.41 9.72 14.90
CA GLU A 29 1.36 11.19 14.92
C GLU A 29 1.83 11.82 13.59
N PRO A 30 1.19 11.50 12.45
CA PRO A 30 1.57 12.07 11.17
C PRO A 30 1.18 13.56 11.11
N ASP A 31 2.07 14.37 10.55
CA ASP A 31 1.73 15.71 10.06
C ASP A 31 1.13 15.62 8.65
N VAL A 32 1.60 14.64 7.87
CA VAL A 32 1.22 14.44 6.46
C VAL A 32 0.82 12.99 6.23
N LEU A 33 -0.31 12.80 5.55
CA LEU A 33 -0.76 11.51 5.03
C LEU A 33 -0.65 11.47 3.51
N CYS A 34 0.05 10.46 3.00
CA CYS A 34 -0.01 10.11 1.58
C CYS A 34 -0.85 8.84 1.44
N LEU A 35 -1.96 8.92 0.69
CA LEU A 35 -3.00 7.90 0.66
C LEU A 35 -3.17 7.33 -0.75
N GLU A 36 -3.18 6.01 -0.89
CA GLU A 36 -3.47 5.28 -2.13
C GLU A 36 -4.93 5.42 -2.63
N VAL A 37 -5.30 6.61 -3.07
CA VAL A 37 -6.62 6.95 -3.59
C VAL A 37 -6.49 8.01 -4.68
N GLN A 38 -7.46 8.07 -5.60
CA GLN A 38 -7.52 9.15 -6.58
C GLN A 38 -7.89 10.48 -5.91
N PRO A 39 -7.45 11.61 -6.48
CA PRO A 39 -7.81 12.94 -5.95
C PRO A 39 -9.32 13.14 -5.84
N ARG A 40 -10.08 12.67 -6.82
CA ARG A 40 -11.55 12.78 -6.81
C ARG A 40 -12.19 12.03 -5.64
N ASP A 41 -11.73 10.81 -5.37
CA ASP A 41 -12.33 9.98 -4.31
C ASP A 41 -11.94 10.50 -2.92
N LEU A 42 -10.78 11.14 -2.81
CA LEU A 42 -10.38 11.89 -1.63
C LEU A 42 -11.25 13.14 -1.39
N GLU A 43 -11.82 13.75 -2.42
CA GLU A 43 -12.74 14.89 -2.26
C GLU A 43 -14.16 14.45 -1.89
N VAL A 44 -14.64 13.36 -2.51
CA VAL A 44 -16.04 12.92 -2.37
C VAL A 44 -16.27 12.09 -1.11
N HIS A 45 -15.24 11.38 -0.63
CA HIS A 45 -15.34 10.41 0.48
C HIS A 45 -16.46 9.37 0.24
N GLY A 46 -16.50 8.81 -0.95
CA GLY A 46 -17.52 7.84 -1.38
C GLY A 46 -17.37 6.45 -0.73
N PRO A 47 -18.38 5.58 -0.86
CA PRO A 47 -18.27 4.19 -0.44
C PRO A 47 -17.27 3.41 -1.32
N GLU A 48 -16.46 2.57 -0.69
CA GLU A 48 -15.46 1.74 -1.35
C GLU A 48 -15.66 0.25 -1.04
N ARG A 49 -15.65 -0.59 -2.08
CA ARG A 49 -15.82 -2.05 -1.92
C ARG A 49 -14.51 -2.77 -1.64
N VAL A 50 -13.43 -2.32 -2.28
CA VAL A 50 -12.10 -2.92 -2.18
C VAL A 50 -11.34 -2.25 -1.05
N LYS A 51 -11.10 -0.94 -1.17
CA LYS A 51 -10.33 -0.13 -0.22
C LYS A 51 -11.18 0.28 0.99
N GLN A 52 -11.72 -0.71 1.70
CA GLN A 52 -12.68 -0.50 2.79
C GLN A 52 -12.11 0.29 3.97
N GLU A 53 -10.79 0.34 4.12
CA GLU A 53 -10.09 1.19 5.10
C GLU A 53 -10.40 2.67 4.90
N TYR A 54 -10.73 3.11 3.69
CA TYR A 54 -11.03 4.52 3.42
C TYR A 54 -12.30 5.00 4.11
N PRO A 55 -13.49 4.44 3.78
CA PRO A 55 -14.72 4.84 4.44
C PRO A 55 -14.77 4.45 5.93
N ARG A 56 -14.05 3.41 6.34
CA ARG A 56 -14.10 2.92 7.73
C ARG A 56 -13.12 3.59 8.67
N VAL A 57 -11.97 4.02 8.17
CA VAL A 57 -10.84 4.46 9.01
C VAL A 57 -10.31 5.81 8.55
N ILE A 58 -9.89 5.92 7.28
CA ILE A 58 -9.18 7.10 6.78
C ILE A 58 -10.08 8.32 6.76
N TYR A 59 -11.26 8.30 6.14
CA TYR A 59 -12.12 9.48 6.10
C TYR A 59 -12.60 9.94 7.49
N PRO A 60 -12.99 9.04 8.42
CA PRO A 60 -13.22 9.41 9.81
C PRO A 60 -12.00 10.04 10.50
N LEU A 61 -10.77 9.60 10.20
CA LEU A 61 -9.55 10.24 10.72
C LEU A 61 -9.37 11.65 10.14
N LEU A 62 -9.53 11.81 8.82
CA LEU A 62 -9.41 13.12 8.16
C LEU A 62 -10.45 14.14 8.67
N ALA A 63 -11.62 13.68 9.10
CA ALA A 63 -12.65 14.55 9.68
C ALA A 63 -12.31 15.03 11.10
N ARG A 64 -11.53 14.25 11.86
CA ARG A 64 -11.19 14.54 13.27
C ARG A 64 -9.87 15.29 13.43
N HIS A 65 -8.95 15.11 12.49
CA HIS A 65 -7.58 15.61 12.55
C HIS A 65 -7.27 16.55 11.38
N ARG A 66 -6.27 17.41 11.55
CA ARG A 66 -5.85 18.37 10.52
C ARG A 66 -4.55 17.94 9.87
N TYR A 67 -4.58 16.80 9.16
CA TYR A 67 -3.44 16.33 8.38
C TYR A 67 -3.32 17.11 7.06
N ALA A 68 -2.10 17.37 6.61
CA ALA A 68 -1.88 17.61 5.19
C ALA A 68 -2.05 16.29 4.44
N VAL A 69 -2.80 16.28 3.32
CA VAL A 69 -3.15 15.03 2.64
C VAL A 69 -2.78 15.08 1.17
N TYR A 70 -2.15 14.01 0.70
CA TYR A 70 -1.79 13.81 -0.70
C TYR A 70 -2.42 12.50 -1.21
N ALA A 71 -3.21 12.62 -2.28
CA ALA A 71 -3.62 11.46 -3.07
C ALA A 71 -2.40 10.92 -3.84
N LEU A 72 -2.11 9.64 -3.66
CA LEU A 72 -1.02 8.94 -4.34
C LEU A 72 -1.41 8.50 -5.74
N GLU A 73 -2.68 8.19 -6.02
CA GLU A 73 -3.05 7.75 -7.36
C GLU A 73 -3.11 8.96 -8.33
N PRO A 74 -2.71 8.78 -9.59
CA PRO A 74 -2.84 9.81 -10.59
C PRO A 74 -4.31 10.18 -10.84
N ALA A 75 -4.56 11.43 -11.19
CA ALA A 75 -5.82 11.83 -11.81
C ALA A 75 -5.85 11.45 -13.29
N GLU A 76 -7.03 11.53 -13.92
CA GLU A 76 -7.11 11.50 -15.38
C GLU A 76 -6.46 12.74 -16.01
N PRO A 77 -5.77 12.63 -17.17
CA PRO A 77 -5.68 11.44 -18.03
C PRO A 77 -4.54 10.46 -17.70
N GLU A 78 -3.68 10.78 -16.72
CA GLU A 78 -2.49 10.00 -16.38
C GLU A 78 -2.84 8.61 -15.83
N PHE A 79 -3.89 8.52 -15.02
CA PHE A 79 -4.43 7.24 -14.54
C PHE A 79 -4.70 6.27 -15.69
N SER A 80 -5.51 6.67 -16.67
CA SER A 80 -5.80 5.84 -17.83
C SER A 80 -4.55 5.53 -18.65
N ALA A 81 -3.60 6.46 -18.75
CA ALA A 81 -2.36 6.26 -19.50
C ALA A 81 -1.48 5.15 -18.90
N ILE A 82 -1.50 4.99 -17.57
CA ILE A 82 -0.78 3.92 -16.88
C ILE A 82 -1.59 2.61 -16.88
N VAL A 83 -2.85 2.67 -16.46
CA VAL A 83 -3.67 1.47 -16.19
C VAL A 83 -4.05 0.72 -17.46
N LYS A 84 -4.36 1.42 -18.57
CA LYS A 84 -4.79 0.76 -19.82
C LYS A 84 -3.74 -0.19 -20.41
N PRO A 85 -2.50 0.23 -20.70
CA PRO A 85 -1.48 -0.68 -21.22
C PRO A 85 -1.14 -1.78 -20.21
N TYR A 86 -1.15 -1.45 -18.93
CA TYR A 86 -0.90 -2.41 -17.87
C TYR A 86 -1.96 -3.55 -17.87
N ALA A 87 -3.24 -3.20 -17.80
CA ALA A 87 -4.34 -4.15 -17.84
C ALA A 87 -4.38 -4.95 -19.15
N SER A 88 -4.04 -4.32 -20.27
CA SER A 88 -3.99 -4.97 -21.58
C SER A 88 -2.92 -6.07 -21.64
N ALA A 89 -1.75 -5.86 -21.01
CA ALA A 89 -0.70 -6.87 -20.93
C ALA A 89 -1.16 -8.12 -20.16
N SER A 90 -1.78 -7.91 -18.99
CA SER A 90 -2.34 -8.98 -18.16
C SER A 90 -3.47 -9.72 -18.87
N GLN A 91 -4.36 -9.01 -19.58
CA GLN A 91 -5.43 -9.61 -20.37
C GLN A 91 -4.87 -10.46 -21.52
N ALA A 92 -3.90 -9.94 -22.27
CA ALA A 92 -3.26 -10.66 -23.36
C ALA A 92 -2.57 -11.93 -22.86
N PHE A 93 -1.85 -11.86 -21.73
CA PHE A 93 -1.25 -13.03 -21.09
C PHE A 93 -2.29 -14.09 -20.72
N GLY A 94 -3.41 -13.67 -20.10
CA GLY A 94 -4.51 -14.59 -19.75
C GLY A 94 -5.14 -15.29 -20.96
N GLN A 95 -5.22 -14.61 -22.11
CA GLN A 95 -5.76 -15.18 -23.35
C GLN A 95 -4.76 -16.11 -24.05
N GLN A 96 -3.48 -15.74 -24.09
CA GLN A 96 -2.43 -16.49 -24.79
C GLN A 96 -1.94 -17.71 -23.99
N HIS A 97 -1.93 -17.60 -22.66
CA HIS A 97 -1.37 -18.61 -21.75
C HIS A 97 -2.34 -18.96 -20.60
N PRO A 98 -3.58 -19.42 -20.88
CA PRO A 98 -4.63 -19.55 -19.88
C PRO A 98 -4.28 -20.49 -18.72
N ARG A 99 -3.57 -21.60 -18.99
CA ARG A 99 -3.11 -22.52 -17.93
C ARG A 99 -2.08 -21.88 -17.01
N GLN A 100 -1.16 -21.09 -17.56
CA GLN A 100 -0.14 -20.40 -16.77
C GLN A 100 -0.78 -19.28 -15.94
N ALA A 101 -1.72 -18.53 -16.53
CA ALA A 101 -2.49 -17.52 -15.82
C ALA A 101 -3.30 -18.11 -14.67
N GLN A 102 -3.96 -19.26 -14.87
CA GLN A 102 -4.68 -19.97 -13.82
C GLN A 102 -3.74 -20.45 -12.70
N ALA A 103 -2.59 -21.03 -13.06
CA ALA A 103 -1.61 -21.48 -12.08
C ALA A 103 -1.05 -20.31 -11.26
N PHE A 104 -0.76 -19.17 -11.90
CA PHE A 104 -0.30 -17.97 -11.22
C PHE A 104 -1.37 -17.38 -10.29
N ALA A 105 -2.64 -17.36 -10.71
CA ALA A 105 -3.74 -16.92 -9.86
C ALA A 105 -3.86 -17.79 -8.59
N ALA A 106 -3.81 -19.12 -8.73
CA ALA A 106 -3.83 -20.04 -7.60
C ALA A 106 -2.61 -19.88 -6.68
N TYR A 107 -1.42 -19.65 -7.25
CA TYR A 107 -0.22 -19.33 -6.48
C TYR A 107 -0.39 -18.02 -5.70
N GLY A 108 -0.88 -16.96 -6.33
CA GLY A 108 -1.11 -15.66 -5.69
C GLY A 108 -2.11 -15.75 -4.53
N GLU A 109 -3.20 -16.48 -4.72
CA GLU A 109 -4.19 -16.74 -3.66
C GLU A 109 -3.56 -17.50 -2.49
N ALA A 110 -2.79 -18.56 -2.76
CA ALA A 110 -2.13 -19.34 -1.72
C ALA A 110 -1.08 -18.52 -0.96
N ALA A 111 -0.32 -17.66 -1.65
CA ALA A 111 0.67 -16.77 -1.04
C ALA A 111 0.00 -15.74 -0.12
N LEU A 112 -1.09 -15.09 -0.55
CA LEU A 112 -1.86 -14.17 0.28
C LEU A 112 -2.47 -14.89 1.50
N LYS A 113 -3.02 -16.10 1.31
CA LYS A 113 -3.55 -16.89 2.43
C LYS A 113 -2.47 -17.25 3.46
N ALA A 114 -1.26 -17.59 3.00
CA ALA A 114 -0.14 -17.84 3.89
C ALA A 114 0.27 -16.57 4.65
N LEU A 115 0.24 -15.41 4.00
CA LEU A 115 0.49 -14.12 4.63
C LEU A 115 -0.58 -13.77 5.68
N VAL A 116 -1.87 -14.00 5.39
CA VAL A 116 -2.95 -13.82 6.38
C VAL A 116 -2.71 -14.68 7.63
N ALA A 117 -2.26 -15.93 7.48
CA ALA A 117 -1.88 -16.77 8.61
C ALA A 117 -0.61 -16.27 9.33
N TYR A 118 0.30 -15.61 8.63
CA TYR A 118 1.54 -15.05 9.17
C TYR A 118 1.32 -13.74 9.94
N TRP A 119 0.37 -12.91 9.50
CA TRP A 119 0.07 -11.57 10.02
C TRP A 119 -0.61 -11.58 11.39
N THR A 120 0.11 -12.09 12.39
CA THR A 120 -0.34 -12.16 13.78
C THR A 120 -0.10 -10.86 14.56
N SER A 121 0.48 -9.83 13.94
CA SER A 121 0.68 -8.51 14.54
C SER A 121 0.83 -7.42 13.45
N PRO A 122 0.59 -6.14 13.77
CA PRO A 122 0.83 -5.02 12.85
C PRO A 122 2.29 -4.95 12.38
N ARG A 123 3.23 -5.30 13.28
CA ARG A 123 4.66 -5.42 12.97
C ARG A 123 4.89 -6.41 11.84
N ARG A 124 4.30 -7.60 11.92
CA ARG A 124 4.45 -8.64 10.89
C ARG A 124 3.88 -8.26 9.53
N VAL A 125 2.80 -7.49 9.49
CA VAL A 125 2.25 -6.96 8.24
C VAL A 125 3.25 -6.03 7.54
N ASN A 126 4.09 -5.34 8.32
CA ASN A 126 4.99 -4.31 7.82
C ASN A 126 6.47 -4.75 7.79
N ASP A 127 6.75 -6.02 8.07
CA ASP A 127 8.13 -6.52 8.19
C ASP A 127 8.74 -6.95 6.85
N ALA A 128 10.04 -7.29 6.92
CA ALA A 128 10.81 -7.73 5.77
C ALA A 128 10.35 -9.08 5.20
N THR A 129 9.68 -9.93 5.99
CA THR A 129 9.15 -11.22 5.51
C THR A 129 7.95 -10.99 4.60
N THR A 130 7.03 -10.13 4.99
CA THR A 130 5.91 -9.71 4.13
C THR A 130 6.42 -9.08 2.84
N ASP A 131 7.39 -8.16 2.94
CA ASP A 131 7.98 -7.53 1.76
C ASP A 131 8.65 -8.56 0.82
N ALA A 132 9.39 -9.53 1.35
CA ALA A 132 10.07 -10.54 0.54
C ALA A 132 9.10 -11.45 -0.22
N VAL A 133 7.99 -11.86 0.40
CA VAL A 133 6.97 -12.69 -0.25
C VAL A 133 6.30 -11.93 -1.39
N LEU A 134 5.94 -10.66 -1.17
CA LEU A 134 5.26 -9.84 -2.17
C LEU A 134 6.18 -9.43 -3.32
N ASP A 135 7.45 -9.11 -3.04
CA ASP A 135 8.48 -8.87 -4.06
C ASP A 135 8.68 -10.10 -4.94
N ALA A 136 8.80 -11.29 -4.34
CA ALA A 136 8.95 -12.54 -5.10
C ALA A 136 7.72 -12.88 -5.95
N LYS A 137 6.50 -12.66 -5.43
CA LYS A 137 5.25 -12.80 -6.18
C LYS A 137 5.27 -11.88 -7.41
N HIS A 138 5.58 -10.60 -7.22
CA HIS A 138 5.60 -9.60 -8.31
C HIS A 138 6.71 -9.85 -9.32
N GLN A 139 7.88 -10.29 -8.88
CA GLN A 139 8.96 -10.70 -9.78
C GLN A 139 8.51 -11.85 -10.70
N LEU A 140 7.88 -12.88 -10.13
CA LEU A 140 7.32 -13.98 -10.92
C LEU A 140 6.24 -13.49 -11.90
N GLN A 141 5.33 -12.63 -11.45
CA GLN A 141 4.29 -12.04 -12.30
C GLN A 141 4.89 -11.30 -13.50
N GLN A 142 5.90 -10.48 -13.24
CA GLN A 142 6.61 -9.71 -14.24
C GLN A 142 7.33 -10.60 -15.24
N ASP A 143 7.95 -11.69 -14.80
CA ASP A 143 8.64 -12.63 -15.69
C ASP A 143 7.66 -13.45 -16.54
N MET A 144 6.47 -13.74 -16.02
CA MET A 144 5.40 -14.45 -16.74
C MET A 144 4.65 -13.57 -17.75
N VAL A 145 4.19 -12.39 -17.33
CA VAL A 145 3.37 -11.47 -18.15
C VAL A 145 4.25 -10.67 -19.11
N GLY A 146 5.47 -10.34 -18.70
CA GLY A 146 6.47 -9.70 -19.55
C GLY A 146 6.52 -8.17 -19.43
N PRO A 147 7.08 -7.47 -20.45
CA PRO A 147 7.46 -6.07 -20.36
C PRO A 147 6.31 -5.10 -20.04
N GLY A 148 5.08 -5.39 -20.50
CA GLY A 148 3.93 -4.53 -20.26
C GLY A 148 3.51 -4.47 -18.79
N GLU A 149 3.58 -5.60 -18.09
CA GLU A 149 3.42 -5.66 -16.63
C GLU A 149 4.53 -4.86 -15.96
N ARG A 150 5.80 -5.19 -16.21
CA ARG A 150 6.94 -4.44 -15.63
C ARG A 150 6.81 -2.94 -15.79
N ALA A 151 6.49 -2.46 -17.00
CA ALA A 151 6.34 -1.04 -17.26
C ALA A 151 5.16 -0.43 -16.49
N GLY A 152 4.01 -1.11 -16.46
CA GLY A 152 2.83 -0.68 -15.72
C GLY A 152 3.09 -0.57 -14.22
N TRP A 153 3.64 -1.62 -13.61
CA TRP A 153 3.97 -1.66 -12.18
C TRP A 153 4.98 -0.57 -11.80
N GLN A 154 6.02 -0.36 -12.62
CA GLN A 154 7.02 0.68 -12.39
C GLN A 154 6.44 2.09 -12.56
N ALA A 155 5.58 2.32 -13.55
CA ALA A 155 4.93 3.61 -13.73
C ALA A 155 3.99 3.94 -12.57
N TRP A 156 3.19 2.97 -12.11
CA TRP A 156 2.26 3.13 -11.01
C TRP A 156 2.97 3.46 -9.69
N ASN A 157 3.92 2.62 -9.28
CA ASN A 157 4.70 2.87 -8.06
C ASN A 157 5.63 4.08 -8.19
N GLY A 158 6.13 4.35 -9.40
CA GLY A 158 6.91 5.55 -9.71
C GLY A 158 6.12 6.83 -9.48
N HIS A 159 4.84 6.87 -9.87
CA HIS A 159 3.97 8.00 -9.57
C HIS A 159 3.80 8.18 -8.06
N PHE A 160 3.55 7.10 -7.31
CA PHE A 160 3.47 7.16 -5.84
C PHE A 160 4.73 7.79 -5.24
N LEU A 161 5.90 7.34 -5.69
CA LEU A 161 7.18 7.88 -5.23
C LEU A 161 7.32 9.38 -5.50
N GLN A 162 6.92 9.85 -6.68
CA GLN A 162 6.98 11.26 -7.03
C GLN A 162 6.08 12.12 -6.13
N VAL A 163 4.88 11.64 -5.80
CA VAL A 163 3.97 12.31 -4.87
C VAL A 163 4.56 12.35 -3.46
N ILE A 164 5.14 11.25 -2.97
CA ILE A 164 5.78 11.20 -1.64
C ILE A 164 6.97 12.16 -1.59
N GLN A 165 7.79 12.22 -2.63
CA GLN A 165 8.89 13.18 -2.72
C GLN A 165 8.40 14.63 -2.77
N ARG A 166 7.27 14.90 -3.44
CA ARG A 166 6.64 16.22 -3.40
C ARG A 166 6.21 16.58 -1.98
N ALA A 167 5.49 15.71 -1.30
CA ALA A 167 5.07 15.92 0.07
C ALA A 167 6.26 16.18 1.01
N ALA A 168 7.35 15.42 0.88
CA ALA A 168 8.57 15.63 1.66
C ALA A 168 9.25 16.98 1.39
N ARG A 169 9.24 17.46 0.14
CA ARG A 169 9.79 18.79 -0.20
C ARG A 169 8.93 19.94 0.32
N GLU A 170 7.61 19.79 0.27
CA GLU A 170 6.65 20.80 0.71
C GLU A 170 6.54 20.86 2.25
N HIS A 171 6.90 19.77 2.93
CA HIS A 171 6.84 19.62 4.39
C HIS A 171 8.17 19.12 4.98
N PRO A 172 9.27 19.91 4.91
CA PRO A 172 10.56 19.49 5.43
C PRO A 172 10.51 19.26 6.95
N GLY A 173 11.02 18.11 7.40
CA GLY A 173 11.05 17.72 8.81
C GLY A 173 9.75 17.14 9.36
N ALA A 174 8.68 17.10 8.56
CA ALA A 174 7.39 16.57 8.96
C ALA A 174 7.38 15.03 9.02
N ARG A 175 6.53 14.48 9.90
CA ARG A 175 6.24 13.05 9.98
C ARG A 175 5.25 12.67 8.87
N ILE A 176 5.76 12.00 7.84
CA ILE A 176 4.95 11.54 6.71
C ILE A 176 4.63 10.04 6.88
N VAL A 177 3.35 9.72 6.93
CA VAL A 177 2.85 8.33 6.84
C VAL A 177 2.27 8.11 5.45
N VAL A 178 2.86 7.16 4.73
CA VAL A 178 2.38 6.68 3.42
C VAL A 178 1.54 5.44 3.68
N ALA A 179 0.21 5.56 3.59
CA ALA A 179 -0.73 4.45 3.73
C ALA A 179 -1.09 3.90 2.35
N VAL A 180 -0.66 2.67 2.08
CA VAL A 180 -0.74 2.05 0.76
C VAL A 180 -0.93 0.55 0.90
N GLY A 181 -1.64 -0.05 -0.04
CA GLY A 181 -1.86 -1.49 -0.15
C GLY A 181 -0.55 -2.25 -0.02
N VAL A 182 -0.59 -3.34 0.76
CA VAL A 182 0.59 -4.11 1.16
C VAL A 182 1.45 -4.56 -0.03
N GLU A 183 0.85 -4.77 -1.21
CA GLU A 183 1.58 -5.15 -2.41
C GLU A 183 2.57 -4.08 -2.90
N HIS A 184 2.46 -2.82 -2.48
CA HIS A 184 3.35 -1.73 -2.89
C HIS A 184 4.52 -1.49 -1.91
N THR A 185 4.45 -2.03 -0.69
CA THR A 185 5.33 -1.59 0.40
C THR A 185 6.78 -1.93 0.17
N TYR A 186 7.06 -3.14 -0.32
CA TYR A 186 8.42 -3.60 -0.61
C TYR A 186 9.11 -2.67 -1.61
N TRP A 187 8.38 -2.26 -2.66
CA TRP A 187 8.90 -1.43 -3.73
C TRP A 187 9.16 -0.02 -3.21
N LEU A 188 8.19 0.57 -2.49
CA LEU A 188 8.32 1.93 -1.96
C LEU A 188 9.42 2.03 -0.91
N ARG A 189 9.51 1.10 0.03
CA ARG A 189 10.59 1.08 1.04
C ARG A 189 11.96 0.96 0.40
N ARG A 190 12.10 0.15 -0.65
CA ARG A 190 13.34 0.03 -1.44
C ARG A 190 13.74 1.35 -2.09
N HIS A 191 12.80 2.05 -2.73
CA HIS A 191 13.10 3.26 -3.51
C HIS A 191 13.15 4.54 -2.69
N LEU A 192 12.52 4.57 -1.52
CA LEU A 192 12.64 5.68 -0.56
C LEU A 192 13.94 5.63 0.23
N ARG A 193 14.52 4.44 0.41
CA ARG A 193 15.77 4.27 1.17
C ARG A 193 16.92 5.00 0.50
N GLY A 194 17.53 5.93 1.23
CA GLY A 194 18.69 6.69 0.76
C GLY A 194 18.35 7.88 -0.15
N LEU A 195 17.06 8.23 -0.32
CA LEU A 195 16.71 9.45 -1.03
C LEU A 195 17.12 10.70 -0.24
N PRO A 196 17.78 11.69 -0.89
CA PRO A 196 18.11 12.95 -0.24
C PRO A 196 16.87 13.67 0.29
N GLY A 197 16.97 14.17 1.52
CA GLY A 197 15.86 14.89 2.18
C GLY A 197 14.77 14.00 2.77
N ILE A 198 14.92 12.67 2.71
CA ILE A 198 13.97 11.71 3.31
C ILE A 198 14.74 10.76 4.23
N THR A 199 14.34 10.72 5.50
CA THR A 199 14.73 9.66 6.42
C THR A 199 13.60 8.62 6.46
N LEU A 200 13.87 7.43 5.90
CA LEU A 200 12.91 6.33 5.95
C LEU A 200 13.03 5.59 7.28
N GLU A 201 12.06 5.77 8.16
CA GLU A 201 11.92 4.99 9.39
C GLU A 201 11.49 3.54 9.11
N ASP A 202 12.05 2.60 9.87
CA ASP A 202 11.61 1.20 9.85
C ASP A 202 10.22 1.11 10.49
N THR A 203 9.20 0.99 9.64
CA THR A 203 7.81 0.99 10.07
C THR A 203 7.52 -0.19 11.00
N ALA A 204 8.06 -1.38 10.75
CA ALA A 204 7.84 -2.53 11.62
C ALA A 204 8.39 -2.29 13.03
N SER A 205 9.55 -1.61 13.15
CA SER A 205 10.16 -1.31 14.44
C SER A 205 9.28 -0.45 15.36
N LEU A 206 8.46 0.42 14.76
CA LEU A 206 7.58 1.37 15.43
C LEU A 206 6.20 0.78 15.78
N LEU A 207 5.90 -0.43 15.31
CA LEU A 207 4.60 -1.06 15.48
C LEU A 207 4.62 -2.10 16.62
N PRO A 208 3.50 -2.25 17.34
CA PRO A 208 3.40 -3.23 18.42
C PRO A 208 3.50 -4.66 17.87
N ASP A 209 4.15 -5.55 18.63
CA ASP A 209 4.31 -6.96 18.25
C ASP A 209 3.20 -7.87 18.82
N THR A 210 2.47 -7.38 19.82
CA THR A 210 1.28 -8.04 20.39
C THR A 210 0.19 -7.02 20.76
N ASP A 211 -1.05 -7.49 20.97
CA ASP A 211 -2.19 -6.62 21.33
C ASP A 211 -2.02 -5.91 22.69
N THR A 212 -1.09 -6.36 23.53
CA THR A 212 -0.93 -5.86 24.92
C THR A 212 -0.08 -4.58 25.05
N ASP A 213 0.59 -4.13 23.99
CA ASP A 213 1.50 -2.97 24.07
C ASP A 213 0.79 -1.59 24.01
N THR A 214 -0.54 -1.55 24.04
CA THR A 214 -1.34 -0.31 24.00
C THR A 214 -2.26 -0.14 25.20
N GLU A 215 -1.76 -0.36 26.43
CA GLU A 215 -2.33 0.34 27.59
C GLU A 215 -1.76 1.77 27.64
N PRO A 216 -2.62 2.80 27.78
CA PRO A 216 -2.15 4.18 27.90
C PRO A 216 -1.34 4.34 29.19
N ARG A 217 -0.14 4.90 29.06
CA ARG A 217 0.59 5.51 30.19
C ARG A 217 0.07 6.91 30.46
#